data_AF-A0A3E0W5L1-F1
#
_entry.id   AF-A0A3E0W5L1-F1
#
_cell.length_a   1.000
_cell.length_b   1.000
_cell.length_c   1.000
_cell.angle_alpha   90.00
_cell.angle_beta   90.00
_cell.angle_gamma   90.00
#
_symmetry.space_group_name_H-M   'P 1'
#
loop_
_entity.id
_entity.type
_entity.pdbx_description
1 polymer ?
#
loop_
_entity_poly.entity_id
_entity_poly.type
_entity_poly.pdbx_seq_one_letter_code
_entity_poly.pdbx_strand_id
1 'polypeptide(L)' 'MIRPISLGWSVEQASRDGVDRMAQRANVSSAVFFERMVEHLETELTAEGLPFWWPSEPTLADEELPINTD' A
#
# COMPACT_ATOMS: atom_id res chain seq x y z
N MET A 1 -8.85 20.65 10.12
CA MET A 1 -8.28 20.41 11.47
C MET A 1 -7.38 19.20 11.37
N ILE A 2 -6.10 19.29 11.76
CA ILE A 2 -5.16 18.17 11.74
C ILE A 2 -5.42 17.30 12.99
N ARG A 3 -5.53 15.98 12.83
CA ARG A 3 -5.67 15.02 13.93
C ARG A 3 -4.48 14.03 13.90
N PRO A 4 -3.36 14.35 14.57
CA PRO A 4 -2.20 13.47 14.56
C PRO A 4 -2.47 12.21 15.39
N ILE A 5 -2.03 11.06 14.89
CA ILE A 5 -2.10 9.77 15.57
C ILE A 5 -0.74 9.05 15.49
N SER A 6 -0.38 8.30 16.53
CA SER A 6 0.85 7.50 16.54
C SER A 6 0.60 6.13 15.90
N LEU A 7 1.48 5.72 15.00
CA LEU A 7 1.46 4.38 14.40
C LEU A 7 2.11 3.39 15.39
N GLY A 8 1.31 2.49 15.96
CA GLY A 8 1.74 1.51 16.97
C GLY A 8 2.23 0.17 16.39
N TRP A 9 2.88 0.20 15.23
CA TRP A 9 3.26 -1.01 14.50
C TRP A 9 4.69 -1.47 14.78
N SER A 10 4.90 -2.79 14.73
CA SER A 10 6.22 -3.39 14.65
C SER A 10 6.57 -3.62 13.18
N VAL A 11 7.72 -3.10 12.74
CA VAL A 11 8.23 -3.24 11.37
C VAL A 11 9.70 -3.62 11.39
N GLU A 12 10.18 -4.19 10.29
CA GLU A 12 11.61 -4.45 10.10
C GLU A 12 12.42 -3.14 10.11
N GLN A 13 13.59 -3.17 10.78
CA GLN A 13 14.45 -1.98 10.90
C GLN A 13 14.88 -1.44 9.54
N ALA A 14 15.24 -2.33 8.60
CA ALA A 14 15.66 -1.94 7.26
C ALA A 14 14.57 -1.15 6.51
N SER A 15 13.30 -1.51 6.70
CA SER A 15 12.16 -0.81 6.10
C SER A 15 11.96 0.57 6.71
N ARG A 16 12.03 0.68 8.04
CA ARG A 16 12.00 1.97 8.75
C ARG A 16 13.10 2.91 8.24
N ASP A 17 14.33 2.42 8.20
CA ASP A 17 15.49 3.21 7.78
C ASP A 17 15.43 3.55 6.27
N GLY A 18 14.76 2.72 5.47
CA GLY A 18 14.40 3.04 4.09
C GLY A 18 13.52 4.28 4.00
N VAL A 19 12.41 4.31 4.74
CA VAL A 19 11.49 5.46 4.78
C VAL A 19 12.19 6.72 5.29
N ASP A 20 12.95 6.63 6.38
CA ASP A 20 13.69 7.77 6.94
C ASP A 20 14.66 8.39 5.92
N ARG A 21 15.38 7.56 5.17
CA ARG A 21 16.29 8.04 4.11
C ARG A 21 15.56 8.71 2.95
N MET A 22 14.41 8.18 2.55
CA MET A 22 13.60 8.80 1.48
C MET A 22 13.03 10.14 1.94
N ALA A 23 12.51 10.22 3.16
CA ALA A 23 12.03 11.46 3.77
C ALA A 23 13.13 12.53 3.84
N GLN A 24 14.33 12.14 4.27
CA GLN A 24 15.49 13.04 4.32
C GLN A 24 15.84 13.61 2.95
N ARG A 25 15.84 12.77 1.89
CA ARG A 25 16.08 13.23 0.51
C ARG A 25 15.01 14.18 0.00
N ALA A 26 13.77 14.00 0.43
CA ALA A 26 12.65 14.87 0.13
C ALA A 26 12.59 16.14 1.01
N ASN A 27 13.53 16.30 1.96
CA ASN A 27 13.58 17.41 2.92
C ASN A 27 12.30 17.56 3.75
N VAL A 28 11.71 16.45 4.17
CA VAL A 28 10.51 16.39 5.02
C VAL A 28 10.73 15.41 6.18
N SER A 29 9.84 15.45 7.17
CA SER A 29 9.84 14.44 8.22
C SER A 29 9.33 13.10 7.69
N SER A 30 9.69 11.99 8.34
CA SER A 30 9.19 10.65 8.00
C SER A 30 7.67 10.54 8.09
N ALA A 31 7.04 11.27 9.02
CA ALA A 31 5.59 11.35 9.14
C ALA A 31 4.94 12.00 7.90
N VAL A 32 5.47 13.16 7.46
CA VAL A 32 4.98 13.83 6.25
C VAL A 32 5.23 12.96 5.01
N PHE A 33 6.40 12.32 4.93
CA PHE A 33 6.68 11.40 3.83
C PHE A 33 5.69 10.22 3.80
N PHE A 34 5.39 9.64 4.96
CA PHE A 34 4.40 8.58 5.08
C PHE A 34 3.01 9.05 4.62
N GLU A 35 2.55 10.23 5.03
CA GLU A 35 1.27 10.79 4.57
C GLU A 35 1.24 10.92 3.04
N ARG A 36 2.31 11.44 2.42
CA ARG A 36 2.41 11.55 0.95
C ARG A 36 2.50 10.21 0.24
N MET A 37 3.15 9.23 0.87
CA MET A 37 3.22 7.87 0.36
C MET A 37 1.83 7.24 0.33
N VAL A 38 1.01 7.44 1.38
CA VAL A 38 -0.39 6.96 1.41
C VAL A 38 -1.21 7.64 0.32
N GLU A 39 -1.16 8.98 0.23
CA GLU A 39 -1.87 9.74 -0.83
C GLU A 39 -1.49 9.25 -2.24
N HIS A 40 -0.21 8.95 -2.48
CA HIS A 40 0.23 8.42 -3.76
C HIS A 40 -0.28 6.99 -4.00
N LEU A 41 -0.21 6.10 -3.01
CA LEU A 41 -0.67 4.73 -3.15
C LEU A 41 -2.16 4.63 -3.45
N GLU A 42 -2.98 5.55 -2.93
CA GLU A 42 -4.41 5.63 -3.27
C GLU A 42 -4.67 5.84 -4.77
N THR A 43 -3.71 6.43 -5.50
CA THR A 43 -3.82 6.64 -6.96
C THR A 43 -3.46 5.39 -7.78
N GLU A 44 -2.89 4.37 -7.14
CA GLU A 44 -2.35 3.16 -7.79
C GLU A 44 -3.13 1.89 -7.39
N LEU A 45 -4.32 2.05 -6.82
CA LEU A 45 -5.17 0.94 -6.39
C LEU A 45 -5.96 0.31 -7.55
N THR A 46 -6.15 -1.00 -7.49
CA THR A 46 -7.07 -1.75 -8.36
C THR A 46 -8.53 -1.47 -7.96
N ALA A 47 -9.48 -2.03 -8.72
CA ALA A 47 -10.90 -1.95 -8.40
C ALA A 47 -11.24 -2.55 -7.01
N GLU A 48 -10.42 -3.50 -6.54
CA GLU A 48 -10.52 -4.16 -5.24
C GLU A 48 -9.87 -3.35 -4.11
N GLY A 49 -9.26 -2.20 -4.40
CA GLY A 49 -8.63 -1.34 -3.41
C GLY A 49 -7.23 -1.80 -2.96
N LEU A 50 -6.57 -2.66 -3.74
CA LEU A 50 -5.20 -3.11 -3.48
C LEU A 50 -4.21 -2.41 -4.42
N PRO A 51 -2.99 -2.07 -3.99
CA PRO A 51 -1.97 -1.61 -4.92
C PRO A 51 -1.70 -2.67 -6.00
N PHE A 52 -1.47 -2.27 -7.27
CA PHE A 52 -1.25 -3.22 -8.38
C PHE A 52 -0.06 -4.18 -8.18
N TRP A 53 0.92 -3.77 -7.38
CA TRP A 53 2.12 -4.54 -7.04
C TRP A 53 1.93 -5.40 -5.78
N TRP A 54 0.80 -5.25 -5.08
CA TRP A 54 0.49 -6.09 -3.94
C TRP A 54 0.27 -7.51 -4.44
N PRO A 55 0.92 -8.52 -3.84
CA PRO A 55 0.70 -9.90 -4.24
C PRO A 55 -0.74 -10.28 -3.92
N SER A 56 -1.60 -10.25 -4.93
CA SER A 56 -2.91 -10.88 -4.88
C SER A 56 -2.70 -12.38 -4.95
N GLU A 57 -3.20 -13.13 -3.97
CA GLU A 57 -3.53 -14.53 -4.22
C GLU A 57 -4.38 -14.57 -5.49
N PRO A 58 -4.17 -15.53 -6.42
CA PRO A 58 -5.02 -15.64 -7.59
C PRO A 58 -6.46 -15.75 -7.07
N THR A 59 -7.24 -14.71 -7.31
CA THR A 59 -8.68 -14.77 -7.08
C THR A 59 -9.15 -16.00 -7.85
N LEU A 60 -9.80 -16.95 -7.18
CA LEU A 60 -10.50 -18.08 -7.81
C LEU A 60 -11.71 -17.54 -8.60
N ALA A 61 -11.48 -16.56 -9.47
CA ALA A 61 -12.45 -15.83 -10.25
C ALA A 61 -11.99 -15.88 -11.71
N ASP A 62 -11.63 -17.07 -12.18
CA ASP A 62 -11.58 -17.45 -13.60
C ASP A 62 -11.72 -18.98 -13.75
N GLU A 63 -12.32 -19.65 -12.76
CA GLU A 63 -12.99 -20.93 -13.03
C GLU A 63 -14.36 -20.59 -13.62
N GLU A 64 -14.38 -20.25 -14.91
CA GLU A 64 -15.60 -20.37 -15.70
C GLU A 64 -16.18 -21.76 -15.43
N LEU A 65 -17.33 -21.83 -14.75
CA LEU A 65 -18.06 -23.09 -14.64
C LEU A 65 -18.40 -23.52 -16.06
N PRO A 66 -18.01 -24.74 -16.51
CA PRO A 66 -18.35 -25.20 -17.84
C PRO A 66 -19.87 -25.22 -17.98
N ILE A 67 -20.41 -24.41 -18.89
CA ILE A 67 -21.81 -24.49 -19.26
C ILE A 67 -21.97 -25.81 -20.01
N ASN A 68 -22.55 -26.82 -19.36
CA ASN A 68 -23.00 -28.01 -20.06
C ASN A 68 -24.08 -27.57 -21.06
N THR A 69 -23.73 -27.48 -22.34
CA THR A 69 -24.70 -27.51 -23.43
C THR A 69 -25.20 -28.95 -23.57
N ASP A 70 -26.46 -29.16 -23.19
CA ASP A 70 -27.27 -30.33 -23.56
C ASP A 70 -27.36 -30.50 -25.09
#